data_AF-A0A1C7LPI7-F1
#
_entry.id   AF-A0A1C7LPI7-F1
#
_cell.length_a   1.000
_cell.length_b   1.000
_cell.length_c   1.000
_cell.angle_alpha   90.00
_cell.angle_beta   90.00
_cell.angle_gamma   90.00
#
_symmetry.space_group_name_H-M   'P 1'
#
loop_
_entity.id
_entity.type
_entity.pdbx_description
1 polymer ?
#
loop_
_entity_poly.entity_id
_entity_poly.type
_entity_poly.pdbx_seq_one_letter_code
_entity_poly.pdbx_strand_id
1 'polypeptide(L)'
;MHRCLLVAEVWRRIVEEAETTSSLAALARTCRAFKDTALDILWCNQRGLENIIKCISPDVLEERPGDVVPLLYFKRPLRDSDLYRFDFYAPRIKVLLDQFPYFCVAPSEDLLCVLSRYRRSPLLPNLYRIECGHLLGDSGNLYLWSLLLSHNLRDFCIQTADDETAASALTHLRLLSPHLRSITICLQFGGEAPYTLSALSDALLHLTELSWRLSLIENLALGARYDTSSNALTSLIPREKLVFRSLDRLTMHASSVFAACTAFVKRAQFPRLTHIILEIESEIVDDVDPLPFFKALYDSCSSPAAVTEVSFTDLGLSSSSVYTRHDTLNSYPAACFPKLADVKVKTPCGLALDDSAVKDIAVAWPQLSSLYS
;
A
#
# COMPACT_ATOMS: atom_id res chain seq x y z
N MET A 1 -34.92 26.73 9.62
CA MET A 1 -34.19 25.44 9.51
C MET A 1 -34.89 24.45 10.42
N HIS A 2 -35.26 23.26 9.93
CA HIS A 2 -35.96 22.26 10.73
C HIS A 2 -35.05 21.73 11.86
N ARG A 3 -35.58 21.30 13.02
CA ARG A 3 -34.72 20.85 14.15
C ARG A 3 -33.92 19.59 13.88
N CYS A 4 -34.40 18.69 13.01
CA CYS A 4 -33.64 17.50 12.60
C CYS A 4 -32.36 17.87 11.86
N LEU A 5 -32.38 19.03 11.19
CA LEU A 5 -31.27 19.67 10.50
C LEU A 5 -30.34 20.41 11.50
N LEU A 6 -30.31 20.01 12.77
CA LEU A 6 -29.32 20.45 13.76
C LEU A 6 -28.48 19.27 14.30
N VAL A 7 -28.81 18.03 13.91
CA VAL A 7 -28.09 16.83 14.32
C VAL A 7 -26.88 16.63 13.40
N ALA A 8 -25.67 16.70 13.94
CA ALA A 8 -24.43 16.69 13.16
C ALA A 8 -24.24 15.39 12.35
N GLU A 9 -24.76 14.28 12.85
CA GLU A 9 -24.67 12.95 12.23
C GLU A 9 -25.55 12.86 10.98
N VAL A 10 -26.77 13.38 11.05
CA VAL A 10 -27.69 13.46 9.90
C VAL A 10 -27.05 14.30 8.80
N TRP A 11 -26.37 15.38 9.19
CA TRP A 11 -25.67 16.23 8.24
C TRP A 11 -24.47 15.60 7.59
N ARG A 12 -23.63 14.95 8.40
CA ARG A 12 -22.48 14.24 7.88
C ARG A 12 -22.93 13.25 6.80
N ARG A 13 -24.01 12.50 7.04
CA ARG A 13 -24.59 11.60 6.04
C ARG A 13 -25.06 12.34 4.78
N ILE A 14 -25.85 13.41 4.90
CA ILE A 14 -26.33 14.18 3.73
C ILE A 14 -25.15 14.73 2.90
N VAL A 15 -24.10 15.22 3.56
CA VAL A 15 -22.93 15.78 2.89
C VAL A 15 -22.03 14.67 2.31
N GLU A 16 -21.95 13.50 2.95
CA GLU A 16 -21.28 12.31 2.41
C GLU A 16 -21.95 11.79 1.12
N GLU A 17 -23.27 11.93 1.00
CA GLU A 17 -24.01 11.62 -0.24
C GLU A 17 -23.79 12.64 -1.36
N ALA A 18 -23.14 13.78 -1.10
CA ALA A 18 -22.78 14.72 -2.16
C ALA A 18 -21.59 14.17 -2.97
N GLU A 19 -21.89 13.48 -4.06
CA GLU A 19 -20.90 12.76 -4.88
C GLU A 19 -19.77 13.63 -5.46
N THR A 20 -20.00 14.94 -5.63
CA THR A 20 -19.06 15.83 -6.33
C THR A 20 -18.42 16.88 -5.42
N THR A 21 -17.14 17.15 -5.66
CA THR A 21 -16.38 18.22 -4.99
C THR A 21 -17.00 19.60 -5.22
N SER A 22 -17.63 19.81 -6.38
CA SER A 22 -18.33 21.06 -6.72
C SER A 22 -19.58 21.26 -5.85
N SER A 23 -20.38 20.21 -5.63
CA SER A 23 -21.52 20.23 -4.71
C SER A 23 -21.09 20.49 -3.27
N LEU A 24 -20.04 19.83 -2.80
CA LEU A 24 -19.47 20.05 -1.46
C LEU A 24 -18.96 21.50 -1.29
N ALA A 25 -18.28 22.04 -2.29
CA ALA A 25 -17.81 23.42 -2.27
C ALA A 25 -18.98 24.42 -2.33
N ALA A 26 -20.05 24.11 -3.06
CA ALA A 26 -21.27 24.92 -3.07
C ALA A 26 -21.96 24.90 -1.69
N LEU A 27 -22.10 23.72 -1.07
CA LEU A 27 -22.64 23.55 0.27
C LEU A 27 -21.84 24.32 1.32
N ALA A 28 -20.50 24.27 1.24
CA ALA A 28 -19.63 25.03 2.14
C ALA A 28 -19.84 26.55 2.05
N ARG A 29 -20.32 27.04 0.90
CA ARG A 29 -20.59 28.47 0.64
C ARG A 29 -22.03 28.88 0.93
N THR A 30 -22.99 27.96 1.02
CA THR A 30 -24.42 28.32 1.14
C THR A 30 -24.80 28.80 2.54
N CYS A 31 -24.33 28.14 3.61
CA CYS A 31 -24.69 28.52 4.97
C CYS A 31 -23.58 28.20 6.00
N ARG A 32 -23.51 29.01 7.07
CA ARG A 32 -22.50 28.85 8.13
C ARG A 32 -22.61 27.52 8.88
N ALA A 33 -23.82 26.99 9.02
CA ALA A 33 -24.02 25.69 9.67
C ALA A 33 -23.48 24.52 8.82
N PHE A 34 -23.40 24.66 7.49
CA PHE A 34 -22.84 23.65 6.59
C PHE A 34 -21.34 23.80 6.38
N LYS A 35 -20.82 25.02 6.57
CA LYS A 35 -19.47 25.38 6.17
C LYS A 35 -18.43 24.40 6.70
N ASP A 36 -18.38 24.16 8.00
CA ASP A 36 -17.31 23.34 8.58
C ASP A 36 -17.44 21.86 8.20
N THR A 37 -18.63 21.26 8.27
CA THR A 37 -18.83 19.86 7.88
C THR A 37 -18.58 19.62 6.39
N ALA A 38 -19.04 20.53 5.53
CA ALA A 38 -18.79 20.46 4.10
C ALA A 38 -17.30 20.62 3.76
N LEU A 39 -16.59 21.52 4.45
CA LEU A 39 -15.15 21.66 4.29
C LEU A 39 -14.38 20.46 4.85
N ASP A 40 -14.80 19.87 5.96
CA ASP A 40 -14.19 18.65 6.51
C ASP A 40 -14.28 17.52 5.50
N ILE A 41 -15.43 17.30 4.88
CA ILE A 41 -15.61 16.24 3.88
C ILE A 41 -14.87 16.57 2.59
N LEU A 42 -14.97 17.82 2.10
CA LEU A 42 -14.28 18.28 0.89
C LEU A 42 -12.76 18.12 0.97
N TRP A 43 -12.17 18.42 2.14
CA TRP A 43 -10.72 18.37 2.34
C TRP A 43 -10.23 17.06 2.97
N CYS A 44 -11.12 16.16 3.41
CA CYS A 44 -10.76 14.91 4.07
C CYS A 44 -9.77 14.06 3.25
N ASN A 45 -10.09 13.88 1.97
CA ASN A 45 -9.30 13.10 1.02
C ASN A 45 -8.78 14.03 -0.08
N GLN A 46 -7.47 14.20 -0.16
CA GLN A 46 -6.82 15.00 -1.20
C GLN A 46 -5.97 14.10 -2.08
N ARG A 47 -6.05 14.35 -3.38
CA ARG A 47 -5.13 13.76 -4.37
C ARG A 47 -3.99 14.75 -4.56
N GLY A 48 -2.81 14.38 -4.09
CA GLY A 48 -1.59 15.19 -4.12
C GLY A 48 -1.60 16.41 -3.17
N LEU A 49 -0.41 17.00 -3.00
CA LEU A 49 -0.19 18.18 -2.13
C LEU A 49 -0.52 19.50 -2.82
N GLU A 50 -0.70 19.52 -4.14
CA GLU A 50 -0.88 20.74 -4.92
C GLU A 50 -2.11 21.52 -4.50
N ASN A 51 -3.20 20.85 -4.12
CA ASN A 51 -4.44 21.51 -3.71
C ASN A 51 -4.25 22.32 -2.42
N ILE A 52 -3.52 21.75 -1.45
CA ILE A 52 -3.23 22.45 -0.19
C ILE A 52 -2.12 23.49 -0.37
N ILE A 53 -1.11 23.22 -1.21
CA ILE A 53 -0.06 24.19 -1.52
C ILE A 53 -0.64 25.39 -2.28
N LYS A 54 -1.58 25.21 -3.20
CA LYS A 54 -2.30 26.30 -3.87
C LYS A 54 -3.17 27.14 -2.93
N CYS A 55 -3.35 26.72 -1.68
CA CYS A 55 -3.95 27.59 -0.66
C CYS A 55 -2.96 28.62 -0.09
N ILE A 56 -1.64 28.46 -0.33
CA ILE A 56 -0.66 29.53 -0.11
C ILE A 56 -0.99 30.68 -1.07
N SER A 57 -0.74 31.91 -0.63
CA SER A 57 -1.10 33.10 -1.39
C SER A 57 -0.52 33.07 -2.83
N PRO A 58 -1.33 33.38 -3.88
CA PRO A 58 -0.94 33.20 -5.28
C PRO A 58 0.15 34.19 -5.75
N ASP A 59 0.38 35.28 -5.02
CA ASP A 59 1.52 36.17 -5.23
C ASP A 59 2.85 35.54 -4.81
N VAL A 60 2.82 34.45 -4.02
CA VAL A 60 3.99 33.73 -3.52
C VAL A 60 4.37 32.57 -4.42
N LEU A 61 3.39 31.98 -5.11
CA LEU A 61 3.61 30.81 -5.96
C LEU A 61 3.75 31.21 -7.43
N GLU A 62 4.70 30.60 -8.12
CA GLU A 62 4.75 30.54 -9.58
C GLU A 62 4.75 29.10 -10.05
N GLU A 63 4.10 28.89 -11.18
CA GLU A 63 4.18 27.65 -11.94
C GLU A 63 5.22 27.84 -13.04
N ARG A 64 6.16 26.90 -13.13
CA ARG A 64 7.19 26.87 -14.18
C ARG A 64 7.06 25.56 -14.97
N PRO A 65 7.38 25.57 -16.28
CA PRO A 65 7.43 24.33 -17.05
C PRO A 65 8.49 23.39 -16.46
N GLY A 66 8.12 22.12 -16.24
CA GLY A 66 9.03 21.03 -15.91
C GLY A 66 9.08 20.02 -17.05
N ASP A 67 10.00 19.05 -16.96
CA ASP A 67 10.24 18.09 -18.05
C ASP A 67 9.02 17.17 -18.31
N VAL A 68 8.34 16.77 -17.25
CA VAL A 68 7.18 15.86 -17.30
C VAL A 68 5.89 16.59 -16.94
N VAL A 69 5.90 17.35 -15.85
CA VAL A 69 4.76 18.13 -15.36
C VAL A 69 5.21 19.53 -14.94
N PRO A 70 4.33 20.54 -14.98
CA PRO A 70 4.63 21.85 -14.42
C PRO A 70 4.94 21.76 -12.92
N LEU A 71 5.85 22.61 -12.46
CA LEU A 71 6.34 22.63 -11.08
C LEU A 71 5.98 23.95 -10.37
N LEU A 72 5.55 23.87 -9.11
CA LEU A 72 5.34 25.02 -8.24
C LEU A 72 6.64 25.44 -7.55
N TYR A 73 6.93 26.74 -7.57
CA TYR A 73 8.04 27.38 -6.88
C TYR A 73 7.56 28.58 -6.06
N PHE A 74 8.38 28.99 -5.09
CA PHE A 74 8.21 30.25 -4.39
C PHE A 74 8.85 31.41 -5.17
N LYS A 75 8.06 32.40 -5.58
CA LYS A 75 8.49 33.69 -6.19
C LYS A 75 9.28 34.56 -5.21
N ARG A 76 8.98 34.41 -3.92
CA ARG A 76 9.57 35.21 -2.82
C ARG A 76 9.60 34.39 -1.52
N PRO A 77 10.41 34.79 -0.52
CA PRO A 77 10.36 34.18 0.81
C PRO A 77 8.96 34.22 1.44
N LEU A 78 8.63 33.15 2.17
CA LEU A 78 7.37 33.01 2.90
C LEU A 78 7.27 33.99 4.07
N ARG A 79 6.05 34.50 4.30
CA ARG A 79 5.63 35.23 5.49
C ARG A 79 4.55 34.43 6.19
N ASP A 80 4.39 34.62 7.50
CA ASP A 80 3.36 33.91 8.29
C ASP A 80 1.95 34.07 7.71
N SER A 81 1.62 35.27 7.21
CA SER A 81 0.32 35.55 6.60
C SER A 81 0.05 34.74 5.33
N ASP A 82 1.10 34.31 4.62
CA ASP A 82 0.97 33.58 3.36
C ASP A 82 0.42 32.15 3.59
N LEU A 83 0.59 31.62 4.80
CA LEU A 83 0.18 30.27 5.19
C LEU A 83 -1.20 30.23 5.87
N TYR A 84 -1.87 31.36 6.10
CA TYR A 84 -3.15 31.39 6.85
C TYR A 84 -4.20 30.42 6.28
N ARG A 85 -4.38 30.41 4.95
CA ARG A 85 -5.33 29.50 4.29
C ARG A 85 -4.84 28.06 4.28
N PHE A 86 -3.54 27.83 4.12
CA PHE A 86 -2.94 26.51 4.24
C PHE A 86 -3.26 25.93 5.62
N ASP A 87 -3.01 26.68 6.69
CA ASP A 87 -3.18 26.26 8.09
C ASP A 87 -4.64 26.00 8.44
N PHE A 88 -5.54 26.75 7.82
CA PHE A 88 -6.97 26.56 7.97
C PHE A 88 -7.48 25.23 7.39
N TYR A 89 -6.91 24.77 6.27
CA TYR A 89 -7.35 23.55 5.58
C TYR A 89 -6.52 22.31 5.94
N ALA A 90 -5.23 22.45 6.27
CA ALA A 90 -4.33 21.33 6.50
C ALA A 90 -4.81 20.34 7.59
N PRO A 91 -5.37 20.77 8.74
CA PRO A 91 -5.89 19.84 9.75
C PRO A 91 -7.11 19.04 9.30
N ARG A 92 -7.77 19.43 8.19
CA ARG A 92 -8.94 18.71 7.66
C ARG A 92 -8.53 17.57 6.75
N ILE A 93 -7.29 17.58 6.25
CA ILE A 93 -6.75 16.51 5.41
C ILE A 93 -6.38 15.32 6.28
N LYS A 94 -6.99 14.19 5.98
CA LYS A 94 -6.85 12.93 6.71
C LYS A 94 -6.27 11.82 5.85
N VAL A 95 -6.54 11.87 4.56
CA VAL A 95 -6.06 10.95 3.53
C VAL A 95 -5.37 11.77 2.45
N LEU A 96 -4.10 11.47 2.18
CA LEU A 96 -3.35 12.03 1.07
C LEU A 96 -3.01 10.90 0.09
N LEU A 97 -3.58 10.96 -1.10
CA LEU A 97 -3.37 9.98 -2.15
C LEU A 97 -2.44 10.56 -3.19
N ASP A 98 -1.30 9.94 -3.42
CA ASP A 98 -0.40 10.34 -4.48
C ASP A 98 -0.79 9.70 -5.82
N GLN A 99 -1.97 10.10 -6.30
CA GLN A 99 -2.43 9.78 -7.64
C GLN A 99 -2.10 10.97 -8.53
N PHE A 100 -0.91 11.01 -9.13
CA PHE A 100 -0.64 11.96 -10.21
C PHE A 100 -1.31 11.46 -11.49
N PRO A 101 -2.44 12.04 -11.94
CA PRO A 101 -2.66 12.04 -13.38
C PRO A 101 -1.53 12.86 -14.01
N TYR A 102 -1.12 12.52 -15.23
CA TYR A 102 -0.12 13.22 -16.05
C TYR A 102 -0.41 14.73 -16.29
N PHE A 103 -1.41 15.31 -15.63
CA PHE A 103 -1.93 16.65 -15.84
C PHE A 103 -1.92 17.54 -14.58
N CYS A 104 -1.40 17.07 -13.45
CA CYS A 104 -1.32 17.89 -12.22
C CYS A 104 0.02 18.62 -12.10
N VAL A 105 -0.02 19.80 -11.47
CA VAL A 105 1.17 20.60 -11.14
C VAL A 105 1.81 20.02 -9.87
N ALA A 106 3.08 19.65 -9.90
CA ALA A 106 3.78 19.11 -8.73
C ALA A 106 4.50 20.21 -7.92
N PRO A 107 4.66 20.08 -6.60
CA PRO A 107 5.56 20.95 -5.85
C PRO A 107 7.02 20.65 -6.19
N SER A 108 7.84 21.69 -6.40
CA SER A 108 9.28 21.50 -6.55
C SER A 108 9.93 21.06 -5.23
N GLU A 109 11.07 20.36 -5.33
CA GLU A 109 11.85 19.93 -4.17
C GLU A 109 12.27 21.12 -3.28
N ASP A 110 12.69 22.21 -3.91
CA ASP A 110 13.04 23.47 -3.21
C ASP A 110 11.86 24.02 -2.40
N LEU A 111 10.65 23.99 -2.97
CA LEU A 111 9.43 24.43 -2.29
C LEU A 111 9.18 23.58 -1.05
N LEU A 112 9.28 22.25 -1.16
CA LEU A 112 9.09 21.34 -0.04
C LEU A 112 10.19 21.50 1.03
N CYS A 113 11.44 21.74 0.61
CA CYS A 113 12.55 22.01 1.51
C CYS A 113 12.36 23.34 2.27
N VAL A 114 11.85 24.38 1.61
CA VAL A 114 11.51 25.65 2.29
C VAL A 114 10.37 25.44 3.29
N LEU A 115 9.33 24.68 2.93
CA LEU A 115 8.25 24.34 3.85
C LEU A 115 8.74 23.55 5.06
N SER A 116 9.68 22.62 4.88
CA SER A 116 10.26 21.81 5.97
C SER A 116 11.03 22.63 6.98
N ARG A 117 11.74 23.66 6.52
CA ARG A 117 12.49 24.57 7.39
C ARG A 117 11.58 25.56 8.10
N TYR A 118 10.50 25.98 7.45
CA TYR A 118 9.56 26.94 8.02
C TYR A 118 8.71 26.32 9.13
N ARG A 119 8.42 25.02 9.04
CA ARG A 119 7.45 24.33 9.90
C ARG A 119 8.16 23.40 10.87
N ARG A 120 7.89 23.56 12.16
CA ARG A 120 8.36 22.65 13.21
C ARG A 120 7.41 21.47 13.46
N SER A 121 6.24 21.47 12.84
CA SER A 121 5.22 20.44 12.95
C SER A 121 4.97 19.80 11.59
N PRO A 122 4.42 18.56 11.55
CA PRO A 122 3.96 17.95 10.30
C PRO A 122 3.05 18.90 9.52
N LEU A 123 3.15 18.90 8.19
CA LEU A 123 2.32 19.74 7.32
C LEU A 123 0.84 19.42 7.51
N LEU A 124 0.53 18.13 7.70
CA LEU A 124 -0.81 17.59 7.79
C LEU A 124 -0.98 16.89 9.16
N PRO A 125 -1.31 17.63 10.23
CA PRO A 125 -1.24 17.12 11.61
C PRO A 125 -2.22 15.98 11.92
N ASN A 126 -3.31 15.88 11.15
CA ASN A 126 -4.36 14.86 11.31
C ASN A 126 -4.32 13.78 10.21
N LEU A 127 -3.22 13.71 9.46
CA LEU A 127 -3.05 12.70 8.41
C LEU A 127 -2.96 11.32 9.05
N TYR A 128 -3.91 10.44 8.72
CA TYR A 128 -3.89 9.06 9.17
C TYR A 128 -3.59 8.06 8.05
N ARG A 129 -3.80 8.43 6.79
CA ARG A 129 -3.44 7.62 5.62
C ARG A 129 -2.65 8.44 4.60
N ILE A 130 -1.55 7.88 4.14
CA ILE A 130 -0.76 8.45 3.04
C ILE A 130 -0.42 7.37 2.03
N GLU A 131 -0.53 7.70 0.75
CA GLU A 131 0.03 6.93 -0.34
C GLU A 131 1.08 7.83 -1.00
N CYS A 132 2.33 7.38 -1.04
CA CYS A 132 3.45 8.11 -1.65
C CYS A 132 3.95 7.32 -2.86
N GLY A 133 3.92 7.91 -4.05
CA GLY A 133 4.53 7.36 -5.26
C GLY A 133 5.54 8.33 -5.86
N HIS A 134 5.05 9.42 -6.43
CA HIS A 134 5.84 10.46 -7.07
C HIS A 134 6.31 11.57 -6.12
N LEU A 135 5.60 11.83 -5.02
CA LEU A 135 5.89 12.90 -4.05
C LEU A 135 7.30 12.80 -3.46
N LEU A 136 7.87 11.60 -3.45
CA LEU A 136 9.18 11.33 -2.86
C LEU A 136 10.33 11.39 -3.88
N GLY A 137 10.00 11.37 -5.18
CA GLY A 137 10.96 11.30 -6.27
C GLY A 137 11.99 10.17 -6.13
N ASP A 138 12.96 10.15 -7.04
CA ASP A 138 14.15 9.30 -6.90
C ASP A 138 15.17 9.86 -5.88
N SER A 139 14.91 11.06 -5.31
CA SER A 139 15.91 11.81 -4.55
C SER A 139 16.04 11.40 -3.07
N GLY A 140 15.32 10.38 -2.60
CA GLY A 140 15.53 9.78 -1.27
C GLY A 140 15.44 10.78 -0.10
N ASN A 141 14.73 11.88 -0.29
CA ASN A 141 14.86 13.05 0.56
C ASN A 141 14.23 12.87 1.95
N LEU A 142 15.10 12.61 2.93
CA LEU A 142 14.74 12.30 4.32
C LEU A 142 13.86 13.37 4.98
N TYR A 143 14.01 14.63 4.57
CA TYR A 143 13.26 15.75 5.13
C TYR A 143 11.78 15.79 4.71
N LEU A 144 11.39 15.06 3.67
CA LEU A 144 9.97 14.90 3.33
C LEU A 144 9.25 14.00 4.34
N TRP A 145 9.96 13.03 4.91
CA TRP A 145 9.37 12.14 5.93
C TRP A 145 8.99 12.89 7.18
N SER A 146 9.84 13.80 7.67
CA SER A 146 9.52 14.60 8.86
C SER A 146 8.35 15.58 8.62
N LEU A 147 8.11 15.96 7.37
CA LEU A 147 6.98 16.82 7.00
C LEU A 147 5.65 16.08 6.90
N LEU A 148 5.67 14.89 6.31
CA LEU A 148 4.47 14.15 5.94
C LEU A 148 4.04 13.14 7.00
N LEU A 149 5.01 12.50 7.67
CA LEU A 149 4.71 11.50 8.67
C LEU A 149 4.20 12.18 9.93
N SER A 150 2.98 11.81 10.30
CA SER A 150 2.31 12.30 11.50
C SER A 150 2.28 11.20 12.56
N HIS A 151 2.18 11.60 13.84
CA HIS A 151 1.97 10.66 14.94
C HIS A 151 0.63 9.90 14.84
N ASN A 152 -0.33 10.43 14.06
CA ASN A 152 -1.64 9.84 13.84
C ASN A 152 -1.69 8.89 12.63
N LEU A 153 -0.57 8.71 11.92
CA LEU A 153 -0.51 7.85 10.75
C LEU A 153 -0.77 6.39 11.13
N ARG A 154 -1.72 5.78 10.44
CA ARG A 154 -2.19 4.40 10.62
C ARG A 154 -1.95 3.56 9.38
N ASP A 155 -2.12 4.18 8.21
CA ASP A 155 -2.01 3.51 6.92
C ASP A 155 -0.94 4.22 6.09
N PHE A 156 0.10 3.50 5.70
CA PHE A 156 1.19 4.02 4.89
C PHE A 156 1.36 3.17 3.65
N CYS A 157 1.27 3.78 2.48
CA CYS A 157 1.60 3.13 1.22
C CYS A 157 2.78 3.87 0.58
N ILE A 158 3.81 3.13 0.18
CA ILE A 158 4.92 3.66 -0.60
C ILE A 158 5.04 2.90 -1.91
N GLN A 159 5.19 3.63 -3.00
CA GLN A 159 5.51 3.12 -4.32
C GLN A 159 6.83 3.74 -4.75
N THR A 160 7.87 2.92 -4.91
CA THR A 160 9.20 3.40 -5.27
C THR A 160 9.94 2.37 -6.10
N ALA A 161 10.84 2.85 -6.98
CA ALA A 161 11.79 2.03 -7.71
C ALA A 161 13.10 1.79 -6.92
N ASP A 162 13.27 2.48 -5.78
CA ASP A 162 14.50 2.47 -4.98
C ASP A 162 14.31 1.80 -3.61
N ASP A 163 15.05 0.72 -3.37
CA ASP A 163 15.06 -0.03 -2.11
C ASP A 163 15.56 0.82 -0.93
N GLU A 164 16.52 1.71 -1.16
CA GLU A 164 17.07 2.56 -0.10
C GLU A 164 16.04 3.59 0.37
N THR A 165 15.28 4.18 -0.56
CA THR A 165 14.17 5.08 -0.25
C THR A 165 13.09 4.40 0.59
N ALA A 166 12.69 3.17 0.23
CA ALA A 166 11.73 2.40 1.03
C ALA A 166 12.28 2.04 2.42
N ALA A 167 13.51 1.57 2.51
CA ALA A 167 14.17 1.27 3.79
C ALA A 167 14.27 2.51 4.70
N SER A 168 14.63 3.65 4.11
CA SER A 168 14.70 4.92 4.80
C SER A 168 13.33 5.35 5.33
N ALA A 169 12.27 5.25 4.52
CA ALA A 169 10.90 5.55 4.92
C ALA A 169 10.50 4.73 6.15
N LEU A 170 10.74 3.42 6.11
CA LEU A 170 10.44 2.48 7.18
C LEU A 170 11.17 2.81 8.48
N THR A 171 12.43 3.21 8.37
CA THR A 171 13.23 3.65 9.52
C THR A 171 12.59 4.89 10.18
N HIS A 172 12.11 5.85 9.39
CA HIS A 172 11.47 7.07 9.90
C HIS A 172 10.06 6.82 10.45
N LEU A 173 9.30 5.93 9.83
CA LEU A 173 7.94 5.56 10.28
C LEU A 173 7.92 5.06 11.73
N ARG A 174 8.93 4.27 12.11
CA ARG A 174 9.08 3.79 13.49
C ARG A 174 9.18 4.94 14.50
N LEU A 175 9.88 6.00 14.14
CA LEU A 175 10.12 7.16 15.01
C LEU A 175 8.93 8.13 15.02
N LEU A 176 8.34 8.37 13.85
CA LEU A 176 7.38 9.46 13.64
C LEU A 176 5.91 9.00 13.71
N SER A 177 5.65 7.71 13.54
CA SER A 177 4.30 7.15 13.40
C SER A 177 4.13 5.86 14.22
N PRO A 178 4.18 5.94 15.56
CA PRO A 178 4.12 4.77 16.44
C PRO A 178 2.77 4.02 16.42
N HIS A 179 1.73 4.62 15.84
CA HIS A 179 0.38 4.05 15.74
C HIS A 179 0.08 3.41 14.38
N LEU A 180 1.12 3.18 13.57
CA LEU A 180 1.00 2.57 12.25
C LEU A 180 0.47 1.13 12.37
N ARG A 181 -0.57 0.83 11.58
CA ARG A 181 -1.31 -0.44 11.59
C ARG A 181 -1.17 -1.19 10.28
N SER A 182 -1.21 -0.45 9.18
CA SER A 182 -1.18 -0.99 7.82
C SER A 182 -0.03 -0.35 7.05
N ILE A 183 0.80 -1.20 6.44
CA ILE A 183 1.87 -0.79 5.52
C ILE A 183 1.65 -1.50 4.20
N THR A 184 1.67 -0.73 3.12
CA THR A 184 1.72 -1.21 1.74
C THR A 184 3.04 -0.77 1.11
N ILE A 185 3.83 -1.72 0.61
CA ILE A 185 5.08 -1.41 -0.11
C ILE A 185 4.96 -1.93 -1.53
N CYS A 186 5.01 -1.03 -2.49
CA CYS A 186 5.01 -1.30 -3.93
C CYS A 186 6.42 -1.04 -4.48
N LEU A 187 7.19 -2.09 -4.70
CA LEU A 187 8.55 -1.99 -5.24
C LEU A 187 8.53 -2.27 -6.75
N GLN A 188 9.08 -1.34 -7.53
CA GLN A 188 9.09 -1.38 -9.00
C GLN A 188 10.41 -1.88 -9.61
N PHE A 189 11.23 -2.62 -8.87
CA PHE A 189 12.53 -3.09 -9.35
C PHE A 189 12.56 -4.58 -9.66
N GLY A 190 13.39 -4.97 -10.63
CA GLY A 190 13.67 -6.37 -10.96
C GLY A 190 14.78 -7.02 -10.11
N GLY A 191 15.23 -6.35 -9.05
CA GLY A 191 16.30 -6.79 -8.15
C GLY A 191 15.83 -7.22 -6.75
N GLU A 192 16.79 -7.42 -5.86
CA GLU A 192 16.54 -7.78 -4.46
C GLU A 192 16.24 -6.54 -3.60
N ALA A 193 15.46 -6.71 -2.53
CA ALA A 193 15.03 -5.65 -1.60
C ALA A 193 15.68 -5.76 -0.20
N PRO A 194 17.01 -5.96 -0.07
CA PRO A 194 17.61 -6.31 1.22
C PRO A 194 17.45 -5.21 2.28
N TYR A 195 17.52 -3.94 1.89
CA TYR A 195 17.42 -2.83 2.83
C TYR A 195 15.99 -2.67 3.33
N THR A 196 14.99 -2.75 2.44
CA THR A 196 13.58 -2.70 2.84
C THR A 196 13.23 -3.84 3.80
N LEU A 197 13.72 -5.05 3.52
CA LEU A 197 13.49 -6.21 4.39
C LEU A 197 14.12 -6.02 5.79
N SER A 198 15.35 -5.50 5.83
CA SER A 198 16.02 -5.21 7.10
C SER A 198 15.29 -4.12 7.88
N ALA A 199 14.92 -3.02 7.23
CA ALA A 199 14.23 -1.90 7.86
C ALA A 199 12.81 -2.27 8.31
N LEU A 200 12.13 -3.15 7.56
CA LEU A 200 10.87 -3.75 7.97
C LEU A 200 11.06 -4.42 9.32
N SER A 201 12.03 -5.34 9.47
CA SER A 201 12.28 -6.08 10.71
C SER A 201 12.25 -5.20 11.97
N ASP A 202 12.82 -4.02 11.86
CA ASP A 202 12.96 -3.04 12.94
C ASP A 202 11.68 -2.23 13.21
N ALA A 203 10.84 -2.00 12.20
CA ALA A 203 9.65 -1.16 12.27
C ALA A 203 8.38 -1.89 12.80
N LEU A 204 8.43 -3.21 13.00
CA LEU A 204 7.25 -4.10 12.91
C LEU A 204 6.57 -4.55 14.22
N LEU A 205 6.91 -4.03 15.39
CA LEU A 205 6.33 -4.59 16.64
C LEU A 205 4.79 -4.47 16.72
N HIS A 206 4.21 -3.48 16.06
CA HIS A 206 2.77 -3.17 16.15
C HIS A 206 2.00 -3.32 14.83
N LEU A 207 2.66 -3.74 13.75
CA LEU A 207 2.00 -3.84 12.45
C LEU A 207 0.96 -4.98 12.45
N THR A 208 -0.27 -4.66 12.09
CA THR A 208 -1.38 -5.62 12.00
C THR A 208 -1.62 -6.09 10.58
N GLU A 209 -1.35 -5.23 9.60
CA GLU A 209 -1.54 -5.52 8.19
C GLU A 209 -0.28 -5.15 7.40
N LEU A 210 0.20 -6.09 6.58
CA LEU A 210 1.30 -5.89 5.66
C LEU A 210 0.82 -6.26 4.27
N SER A 211 0.84 -5.30 3.36
CA SER A 211 0.69 -5.53 1.93
C SER A 211 2.02 -5.28 1.24
N TRP A 212 2.43 -6.23 0.40
CA TRP A 212 3.63 -6.13 -0.40
C TRP A 212 3.25 -6.33 -1.86
N ARG A 213 3.61 -5.39 -2.73
CA ARG A 213 3.50 -5.52 -4.18
C ARG A 213 4.88 -5.48 -4.84
N LEU A 214 5.28 -6.59 -5.44
CA LEU A 214 6.46 -6.70 -6.30
C LEU A 214 6.00 -6.65 -7.75
N SER A 215 6.23 -5.54 -8.42
CA SER A 215 6.06 -5.44 -9.87
C SER A 215 7.43 -5.56 -10.52
N LEU A 216 7.68 -6.64 -11.25
CA LEU A 216 8.78 -6.67 -12.20
C LEU A 216 8.39 -5.81 -13.39
N ILE A 217 9.15 -4.73 -13.61
CA ILE A 217 9.13 -4.07 -14.91
C ILE A 217 9.92 -4.97 -15.87
N GLU A 218 9.24 -5.90 -16.53
CA GLU A 218 9.83 -6.74 -17.59
C GLU A 218 10.14 -5.92 -18.87
N ASN A 219 9.83 -4.61 -18.87
CA ASN A 219 9.98 -3.68 -19.99
C ASN A 219 11.27 -2.84 -19.98
N LEU A 220 12.41 -3.38 -19.51
CA LEU A 220 13.74 -2.91 -19.94
C LEU A 220 14.26 -3.82 -21.07
N ALA A 221 13.46 -3.91 -22.14
CA ALA A 221 13.91 -4.37 -23.44
C ALA A 221 14.87 -3.32 -24.06
N LEU A 222 16.03 -3.11 -23.45
CA LEU A 222 17.21 -2.44 -24.02
C LEU A 222 18.47 -2.98 -23.32
N GLY A 223 18.85 -4.21 -23.64
CA GLY A 223 20.26 -4.52 -23.91
C GLY A 223 21.15 -5.17 -22.83
N ALA A 224 20.65 -5.55 -21.65
CA ALA A 224 21.48 -6.27 -20.68
C ALA A 224 20.85 -7.63 -20.32
N ARG A 225 21.42 -8.71 -20.87
CA ARG A 225 21.22 -10.08 -20.36
C ARG A 225 21.78 -10.14 -18.94
N TYR A 226 20.96 -9.87 -17.94
CA TYR A 226 21.27 -10.29 -16.58
C TYR A 226 20.92 -11.77 -16.46
N ASP A 227 21.93 -12.56 -16.17
CA ASP A 227 21.82 -13.97 -15.80
C ASP A 227 21.07 -14.01 -14.46
N THR A 228 19.74 -14.18 -14.50
CA THR A 228 18.87 -14.26 -13.33
C THR A 228 19.09 -15.59 -12.62
N SER A 229 20.26 -15.78 -12.02
CA SER A 229 20.47 -16.89 -11.10
C SER A 229 19.74 -16.59 -9.78
N SER A 230 18.65 -17.32 -9.53
CA SER A 230 17.80 -17.33 -8.33
C SER A 230 18.53 -17.46 -6.98
N ASN A 231 19.85 -17.66 -6.99
CA ASN A 231 20.66 -17.94 -5.80
C ASN A 231 21.13 -16.69 -5.04
N ALA A 232 21.14 -15.50 -5.66
CA ALA A 232 21.60 -14.27 -5.00
C ALA A 232 20.74 -13.90 -3.77
N LEU A 233 19.44 -14.24 -3.80
CA LEU A 233 18.48 -13.93 -2.73
C LEU A 233 18.86 -14.56 -1.38
N THR A 234 19.75 -15.55 -1.36
CA THR A 234 20.13 -16.29 -0.15
C THR A 234 21.23 -15.61 0.68
N SER A 235 22.08 -14.76 0.09
CA SER A 235 23.37 -14.37 0.70
C SER A 235 23.40 -13.02 1.42
N LEU A 236 22.46 -12.10 1.13
CA LEU A 236 22.53 -10.70 1.60
C LEU A 236 21.57 -10.31 2.73
N ILE A 237 20.75 -11.24 3.21
CA ILE A 237 19.73 -10.93 4.23
C ILE A 237 20.27 -11.29 5.63
N PRO A 238 20.02 -10.45 6.66
CA PRO A 238 20.40 -10.74 8.04
C PRO A 238 20.05 -12.19 8.43
N ARG A 239 20.98 -12.88 9.11
CA ARG A 239 20.79 -14.28 9.53
C ARG A 239 19.62 -14.47 10.50
N GLU A 240 19.08 -13.39 11.05
CA GLU A 240 18.03 -13.43 12.05
C GLU A 240 16.64 -13.53 11.38
N LYS A 241 15.80 -14.42 11.92
CA LYS A 241 14.42 -14.55 11.46
C LYS A 241 13.63 -13.28 11.81
N LEU A 242 12.93 -12.73 10.83
CA LEU A 242 12.02 -11.60 11.01
C LEU A 242 10.80 -12.07 11.81
N VAL A 243 10.47 -11.45 12.94
CA VAL A 243 9.32 -11.90 13.76
C VAL A 243 8.21 -10.84 13.76
N PHE A 244 7.13 -11.13 13.05
CA PHE A 244 5.96 -10.27 12.92
C PHE A 244 4.93 -10.57 14.02
N ARG A 245 5.17 -10.09 15.24
CA ARG A 245 4.40 -10.49 16.44
C ARG A 245 2.91 -10.15 16.39
N SER A 246 2.55 -9.07 15.70
CA SER A 246 1.19 -8.51 15.68
C SER A 246 0.50 -8.65 14.33
N LEU A 247 1.17 -9.21 13.33
CA LEU A 247 0.66 -9.29 11.96
C LEU A 247 -0.48 -10.31 11.89
N ASP A 248 -1.65 -9.82 11.51
CA ASP A 248 -2.90 -10.57 11.38
C ASP A 248 -3.22 -10.86 9.91
N ARG A 249 -2.93 -9.90 9.02
CA ARG A 249 -3.18 -10.00 7.58
C ARG A 249 -1.91 -9.76 6.78
N LEU A 250 -1.57 -10.72 5.92
CA LEU A 250 -0.49 -10.64 4.95
C LEU A 250 -1.07 -10.68 3.54
N THR A 251 -0.87 -9.60 2.79
CA THR A 251 -1.21 -9.54 1.36
C THR A 251 0.09 -9.45 0.56
N MET A 252 0.25 -10.34 -0.42
CA MET A 252 1.41 -10.36 -1.31
C MET A 252 0.91 -10.33 -2.75
N HIS A 253 1.34 -9.33 -3.51
CA HIS A 253 1.11 -9.21 -4.94
C HIS A 253 2.44 -9.43 -5.66
N ALA A 254 2.50 -10.35 -6.62
CA ALA A 254 3.73 -10.65 -7.36
C ALA A 254 3.47 -10.88 -8.86
N SER A 255 4.29 -10.31 -9.75
CA SER A 255 4.10 -10.50 -11.20
C SER A 255 4.71 -11.79 -11.76
N SER A 256 5.77 -12.36 -11.18
CA SER A 256 6.34 -13.59 -11.77
C SER A 256 7.19 -14.46 -10.85
N VAL A 257 7.37 -14.10 -9.56
CA VAL A 257 8.39 -14.77 -8.72
C VAL A 257 7.82 -15.32 -7.43
N PHE A 258 7.24 -16.53 -7.53
CA PHE A 258 6.92 -17.37 -6.36
C PHE A 258 8.13 -17.57 -5.44
N ALA A 259 9.33 -17.65 -6.02
CA ALA A 259 10.57 -17.81 -5.27
C ALA A 259 10.84 -16.65 -4.30
N ALA A 260 10.52 -15.40 -4.67
CA ALA A 260 10.75 -14.22 -3.84
C ALA A 260 9.76 -14.19 -2.67
N CYS A 261 8.47 -14.43 -2.93
CA CYS A 261 7.47 -14.55 -1.89
C CYS A 261 7.81 -15.70 -0.93
N THR A 262 8.22 -16.85 -1.48
CA THR A 262 8.66 -18.02 -0.70
C THR A 262 9.88 -17.69 0.15
N ALA A 263 10.89 -17.00 -0.41
CA ALA A 263 12.10 -16.63 0.29
C ALA A 263 11.84 -15.63 1.42
N PHE A 264 10.92 -14.68 1.22
CA PHE A 264 10.45 -13.77 2.26
C PHE A 264 9.79 -14.57 3.40
N VAL A 265 8.81 -15.41 3.05
CA VAL A 265 8.06 -16.21 4.02
C VAL A 265 8.98 -17.12 4.82
N LYS A 266 9.93 -17.82 4.20
CA LYS A 266 10.90 -18.71 4.89
C LYS A 266 11.73 -18.00 5.97
N ARG A 267 11.91 -16.69 5.84
CA ARG A 267 12.71 -15.86 6.76
C ARG A 267 11.86 -15.15 7.81
N ALA A 268 10.56 -15.10 7.60
CA ALA A 268 9.62 -14.50 8.52
C ALA A 268 9.04 -15.54 9.47
N GLN A 269 8.58 -15.06 10.62
CA GLN A 269 7.74 -15.80 11.56
C GLN A 269 6.47 -15.01 11.80
N PHE A 270 5.35 -15.71 11.77
CA PHE A 270 4.04 -15.13 11.90
C PHE A 270 3.25 -15.80 13.04
N PRO A 271 3.39 -15.30 14.29
CA PRO A 271 2.74 -15.93 15.44
C PRO A 271 1.22 -15.73 15.49
N ARG A 272 0.69 -14.71 14.79
CA ARG A 272 -0.72 -14.29 14.87
C ARG A 272 -1.40 -14.15 13.51
N LEU A 273 -0.80 -14.66 12.44
CA LEU A 273 -1.35 -14.52 11.11
C LEU A 273 -2.63 -15.34 10.97
N THR A 274 -3.71 -14.69 10.54
CA THR A 274 -5.04 -15.27 10.37
C THR A 274 -5.51 -15.18 8.91
N HIS A 275 -5.12 -14.13 8.19
CA HIS A 275 -5.53 -13.89 6.81
C HIS A 275 -4.33 -13.80 5.88
N ILE A 276 -4.40 -14.53 4.77
CA ILE A 276 -3.31 -14.59 3.78
C ILE A 276 -3.92 -14.41 2.40
N ILE A 277 -3.45 -13.40 1.70
CA ILE A 277 -3.87 -13.09 0.34
C ILE A 277 -2.62 -13.09 -0.53
N LEU A 278 -2.58 -13.99 -1.50
CA LEU A 278 -1.54 -14.07 -2.51
C LEU A 278 -2.19 -13.79 -3.87
N GLU A 279 -1.86 -12.66 -4.47
CA GLU A 279 -2.28 -12.29 -5.80
C GLU A 279 -1.07 -12.34 -6.73
N ILE A 280 -1.20 -13.06 -7.83
CA ILE A 280 -0.12 -13.26 -8.78
C ILE A 280 -0.59 -12.86 -10.14
N GLU A 281 0.24 -12.13 -10.87
CA GLU A 281 -0.05 -11.66 -12.21
C GLU A 281 0.98 -12.25 -13.17
N SER A 282 0.93 -13.56 -13.40
CA SER A 282 1.95 -14.26 -14.22
C SER A 282 1.71 -14.06 -15.71
N GLU A 283 2.74 -13.59 -16.42
CA GLU A 283 2.77 -13.61 -17.89
C GLU A 283 3.23 -14.96 -18.45
N ILE A 284 3.93 -15.77 -17.64
CA ILE A 284 4.54 -17.04 -18.06
C ILE A 284 3.78 -18.22 -17.47
N VAL A 285 3.32 -19.13 -18.34
CA VAL A 285 2.43 -20.26 -18.01
C VAL A 285 3.14 -21.38 -17.23
N ASP A 286 4.48 -21.44 -17.25
CA ASP A 286 5.21 -22.68 -16.91
C ASP A 286 5.83 -22.76 -15.51
N ASP A 287 5.90 -21.68 -14.71
CA ASP A 287 6.81 -21.64 -13.54
C ASP A 287 6.17 -21.37 -12.17
N VAL A 288 4.98 -21.94 -11.94
CA VAL A 288 4.18 -21.56 -10.78
C VAL A 288 3.68 -22.80 -10.05
N ASP A 289 4.62 -23.51 -9.41
CA ASP A 289 4.26 -24.43 -8.33
C ASP A 289 4.06 -23.62 -7.03
N PRO A 290 2.82 -23.48 -6.50
CA PRO A 290 2.57 -22.73 -5.27
C PRO A 290 2.99 -23.49 -4.01
N LEU A 291 3.33 -24.79 -4.11
CA LEU A 291 3.62 -25.64 -2.96
C LEU A 291 4.82 -25.20 -2.13
N PRO A 292 5.96 -24.79 -2.71
CA PRO A 292 7.09 -24.30 -1.93
C PRO A 292 6.73 -23.08 -1.08
N PHE A 293 5.84 -22.20 -1.57
CA PHE A 293 5.37 -21.04 -0.82
C PHE A 293 4.52 -21.44 0.37
N PHE A 294 3.49 -22.25 0.16
CA PHE A 294 2.62 -22.66 1.24
C PHE A 294 3.32 -23.53 2.28
N LYS A 295 4.27 -24.38 1.86
CA LYS A 295 5.10 -25.14 2.79
C LYS A 295 5.95 -24.20 3.65
N ALA A 296 6.62 -23.23 3.01
CA ALA A 296 7.35 -22.20 3.75
C ALA A 296 6.44 -21.44 4.71
N LEU A 297 5.22 -21.13 4.30
CA LEU A 297 4.24 -20.41 5.10
C LEU A 297 3.81 -21.21 6.32
N TYR A 298 3.53 -22.50 6.13
CA TYR A 298 3.25 -23.41 7.23
C TYR A 298 4.40 -23.46 8.24
N ASP A 299 5.64 -23.60 7.75
CA ASP A 299 6.84 -23.66 8.59
C ASP A 299 7.11 -22.34 9.33
N SER A 300 6.64 -21.21 8.79
CA SER A 300 6.82 -19.86 9.33
C SER A 300 5.70 -19.43 10.29
N CYS A 301 4.54 -20.07 10.25
CA CYS A 301 3.44 -19.81 11.18
C CYS A 301 3.71 -20.53 12.51
N SER A 302 3.67 -19.81 13.63
CA SER A 302 3.80 -20.47 14.95
C SER A 302 2.56 -21.28 15.33
N SER A 303 1.41 -20.94 14.75
CA SER A 303 0.15 -21.66 14.91
C SER A 303 -0.57 -21.71 13.55
N PRO A 304 -0.28 -22.70 12.69
CA PRO A 304 -0.97 -22.86 11.41
C PRO A 304 -2.50 -22.98 11.56
N ALA A 305 -2.97 -23.49 12.71
CA ALA A 305 -4.38 -23.55 13.05
C ALA A 305 -5.03 -22.18 13.35
N ALA A 306 -4.28 -21.07 13.31
CA ALA A 306 -4.83 -19.72 13.43
C ALA A 306 -5.23 -19.11 12.08
N VAL A 307 -4.71 -19.64 10.97
CA VAL A 307 -5.03 -19.17 9.61
C VAL A 307 -6.44 -19.62 9.25
N THR A 308 -7.31 -18.64 8.98
CA THR A 308 -8.74 -18.84 8.67
C THR A 308 -9.09 -18.52 7.23
N GLU A 309 -8.36 -17.62 6.58
CA GLU A 309 -8.57 -17.25 5.18
C GLU A 309 -7.28 -17.37 4.38
N VAL A 310 -7.37 -18.09 3.25
CA VAL A 310 -6.32 -18.16 2.24
C VAL A 310 -6.96 -17.82 0.89
N SER A 311 -6.52 -16.71 0.31
CA SER A 311 -6.89 -16.30 -1.04
C SER A 311 -5.68 -16.42 -1.95
N PHE A 312 -5.83 -17.17 -3.02
CA PHE A 312 -4.90 -17.28 -4.12
C PHE A 312 -5.59 -16.80 -5.40
N THR A 313 -5.05 -15.76 -6.02
CA THR A 313 -5.59 -15.21 -7.26
C THR A 313 -4.49 -15.11 -8.28
N ASP A 314 -4.50 -15.98 -9.28
CA ASP A 314 -3.70 -15.82 -10.50
C ASP A 314 -4.51 -15.04 -11.53
N LEU A 315 -4.06 -13.83 -11.81
CA LEU A 315 -4.63 -12.86 -12.74
C LEU A 315 -4.15 -13.06 -14.18
N GLY A 316 -3.39 -14.13 -14.48
CA GLY A 316 -2.69 -14.37 -15.73
C GLY A 316 -3.43 -13.97 -17.01
N LEU A 317 -2.67 -13.64 -18.05
CA LEU A 317 -3.21 -13.15 -19.33
C LEU A 317 -4.14 -14.20 -19.95
N SER A 318 -5.40 -13.81 -20.18
CA SER A 318 -6.48 -14.59 -20.82
C SER A 318 -6.22 -14.99 -22.29
N SER A 319 -4.96 -15.07 -22.71
CA SER A 319 -4.62 -15.42 -24.09
C SER A 319 -5.08 -16.84 -24.39
N SER A 320 -5.80 -16.96 -25.49
CA SER A 320 -6.68 -18.06 -25.92
C SER A 320 -6.03 -19.43 -26.11
N SER A 321 -4.81 -19.67 -25.63
CA SER A 321 -4.18 -20.97 -25.66
C SER A 321 -4.77 -21.86 -24.55
N VAL A 322 -5.77 -22.64 -24.92
CA VAL A 322 -6.42 -23.68 -24.12
C VAL A 322 -5.39 -24.79 -23.83
N TYR A 323 -4.54 -24.59 -22.82
CA TYR A 323 -3.73 -25.68 -22.28
C TYR A 323 -4.50 -26.33 -21.14
N THR A 324 -4.89 -27.58 -21.32
CA THR A 324 -5.52 -28.44 -20.31
C THR A 324 -4.46 -28.96 -19.34
N ARG A 325 -3.81 -28.07 -18.59
CA ARG A 325 -3.04 -28.49 -17.41
C ARG A 325 -4.02 -28.72 -16.28
N HIS A 326 -4.29 -30.00 -16.00
CA HIS A 326 -5.09 -30.42 -14.86
C HIS A 326 -4.16 -30.53 -13.65
N ASP A 327 -3.94 -29.43 -12.93
CA ASP A 327 -3.32 -29.50 -11.61
C ASP A 327 -4.36 -30.09 -10.64
N THR A 328 -4.00 -31.22 -10.02
CA THR A 328 -4.86 -31.87 -9.02
C THR A 328 -4.66 -31.20 -7.67
N LEU A 329 -5.76 -30.84 -7.00
CA LEU A 329 -5.69 -30.21 -5.67
C LEU A 329 -5.04 -31.09 -4.61
N ASN A 330 -4.85 -32.38 -4.87
CA ASN A 330 -4.16 -33.34 -4.00
C ASN A 330 -2.71 -32.94 -3.70
N SER A 331 -2.11 -32.12 -4.57
CA SER A 331 -0.78 -31.58 -4.34
C SER A 331 -0.82 -30.36 -3.40
N TYR A 332 -1.92 -29.61 -3.37
CA TYR A 332 -2.06 -28.42 -2.54
C TYR A 332 -1.96 -28.80 -1.06
N PRO A 333 -1.38 -27.92 -0.23
CA PRO A 333 -1.16 -28.17 1.19
C PRO A 333 -2.46 -27.97 1.96
N ALA A 334 -3.53 -28.65 1.54
CA ALA A 334 -4.81 -28.63 2.21
C ALA A 334 -4.66 -29.10 3.67
N ALA A 335 -3.76 -30.04 3.93
CA ALA A 335 -3.46 -30.46 5.31
C ALA A 335 -2.80 -29.38 6.20
N CYS A 336 -2.28 -28.27 5.66
CA CYS A 336 -1.46 -27.32 6.42
C CYS A 336 -2.27 -26.38 7.32
N PHE A 337 -3.54 -26.11 7.03
CA PHE A 337 -4.33 -25.11 7.76
C PHE A 337 -5.68 -25.70 8.22
N PRO A 338 -5.75 -26.36 9.38
CA PRO A 338 -6.93 -27.14 9.78
C PRO A 338 -8.17 -26.32 10.15
N LYS A 339 -8.03 -24.99 10.32
CA LYS A 339 -9.15 -24.06 10.60
C LYS A 339 -9.48 -23.15 9.43
N LEU A 340 -9.08 -23.55 8.23
CA LEU A 340 -9.37 -22.78 7.03
C LEU A 340 -10.89 -22.76 6.80
N ALA A 341 -11.47 -21.57 6.83
CA ALA A 341 -12.91 -21.33 6.68
C ALA A 341 -13.25 -20.83 5.28
N ASP A 342 -12.38 -19.99 4.71
CA ASP A 342 -12.58 -19.39 3.40
C ASP A 342 -11.36 -19.63 2.50
N VAL A 343 -11.62 -20.26 1.36
CA VAL A 343 -10.62 -20.53 0.32
C VAL A 343 -11.10 -19.92 -0.99
N LYS A 344 -10.31 -18.99 -1.51
CA LYS A 344 -10.55 -18.36 -2.81
C LYS A 344 -9.38 -18.74 -3.70
N VAL A 345 -9.61 -19.53 -4.73
CA VAL A 345 -8.59 -19.92 -5.70
C VAL A 345 -9.08 -19.50 -7.07
N LYS A 346 -8.66 -18.34 -7.53
CA LYS A 346 -8.99 -17.87 -8.87
C LYS A 346 -7.78 -18.12 -9.74
N THR A 347 -7.86 -19.09 -10.66
CA THR A 347 -6.76 -19.43 -11.56
C THR A 347 -7.21 -19.42 -13.02
N PRO A 348 -6.33 -19.08 -13.98
CA PRO A 348 -6.66 -19.21 -15.40
C PRO A 348 -6.83 -20.69 -15.81
N CYS A 349 -6.20 -21.61 -15.08
CA CYS A 349 -6.37 -23.04 -15.24
C CYS A 349 -7.63 -23.52 -14.49
N GLY A 350 -8.42 -24.39 -15.12
CA GLY A 350 -9.52 -25.07 -14.44
C GLY A 350 -8.99 -26.03 -13.38
N LEU A 351 -9.43 -25.88 -12.13
CA LEU A 351 -9.08 -26.80 -11.05
C LEU A 351 -9.74 -28.16 -11.29
N ALA A 352 -8.94 -29.20 -11.52
CA ALA A 352 -9.45 -30.55 -11.60
C ALA A 352 -9.72 -31.07 -10.17
N LEU A 353 -10.96 -30.91 -9.72
CA LEU A 353 -11.47 -31.48 -8.47
C LEU A 353 -12.12 -32.83 -8.77
N ASP A 354 -11.39 -33.92 -8.51
CA ASP A 354 -12.00 -35.26 -8.48
C ASP A 354 -12.58 -35.57 -7.09
N ASP A 355 -13.34 -36.67 -6.99
CA ASP A 355 -13.98 -37.08 -5.73
C ASP A 355 -12.96 -37.34 -4.61
N SER A 356 -11.73 -37.73 -4.96
CA SER A 356 -10.65 -37.92 -3.99
C SER A 356 -10.20 -36.58 -3.41
N ALA A 357 -9.97 -35.60 -4.28
CA ALA A 357 -9.58 -34.24 -3.89
C ALA A 357 -10.63 -33.59 -3.02
N VAL A 358 -11.91 -33.70 -3.38
CA VAL A 358 -13.02 -33.16 -2.56
C VAL A 358 -13.07 -33.83 -1.19
N LYS A 359 -12.85 -35.15 -1.12
CA LYS A 359 -12.81 -35.88 0.16
C LYS A 359 -11.61 -35.46 1.00
N ASP A 360 -10.44 -35.32 0.40
CA ASP A 360 -9.22 -34.90 1.09
C ASP A 360 -9.35 -33.46 1.61
N ILE A 361 -9.94 -32.57 0.81
CA ILE A 361 -10.32 -31.21 1.20
C ILE A 361 -11.29 -31.21 2.39
N ALA A 362 -12.36 -32.00 2.34
CA ALA A 362 -13.35 -32.06 3.41
C ALA A 362 -12.77 -32.60 4.72
N VAL A 363 -11.81 -33.53 4.65
CA VAL A 363 -11.10 -34.06 5.81
C VAL A 363 -10.10 -33.04 6.37
N ALA A 364 -9.38 -32.33 5.49
CA ALA A 364 -8.35 -31.37 5.89
C ALA A 364 -8.92 -30.05 6.42
N TRP A 365 -10.05 -29.59 5.87
CA TRP A 365 -10.68 -28.31 6.20
C TRP A 365 -12.13 -28.50 6.68
N PRO A 366 -12.34 -29.06 7.89
CA PRO A 366 -13.69 -29.32 8.40
C PRO A 366 -14.51 -28.05 8.66
N GLN A 367 -13.90 -26.87 8.62
CA GLN A 367 -14.55 -25.57 8.83
C GLN A 367 -14.81 -24.80 7.53
N LEU A 368 -14.51 -25.38 6.36
CA LEU A 368 -14.65 -24.71 5.07
C LEU A 368 -16.11 -24.33 4.80
N SER A 369 -16.41 -23.03 4.84
CA SER A 369 -17.72 -22.46 4.53
C SER A 369 -17.85 -21.99 3.09
N SER A 370 -16.74 -21.57 2.48
CA SER A 370 -16.75 -21.09 1.10
C SER A 370 -15.52 -21.57 0.33
N LEU A 371 -15.77 -22.11 -0.86
CA LEU A 371 -14.77 -22.50 -1.84
C LEU A 371 -15.13 -21.80 -3.15
N TYR A 372 -14.35 -20.79 -3.52
CA TYR A 372 -14.50 -20.08 -4.80
C TYR A 372 -13.39 -20.54 -5.74
N SER A 373 -13.79 -21.12 -6.88
CA SER A 373 -12.90 -21.52 -7.98
C SER A 373 -13.18 -20.70 -9.23
#